data_AF-A0A5E4Z201-F1
#
_entry.id   AF-A0A5E4Z201-F1
#
_cell.length_a   1.000
_cell.length_b   1.000
_cell.length_c   1.000
_cell.angle_alpha   90.00
_cell.angle_beta   90.00
_cell.angle_gamma   90.00
#
_symmetry.space_group_name_H-M   'P 1'
#
loop_
_entity.id
_entity.type
_entity.pdbx_description
1 polymer ?
#
loop_
_entity_poly.entity_id
_entity_poly.type
_entity_poly.pdbx_seq_one_letter_code
_entity_poly.pdbx_strand_id
1 'polypeptide(L)'
;MPLNPRPSDLTIDQLRSLWLTQRDPELRRVIEEVAYRRLEAQRKEKVLREVESLYAIIHQAWKEEVGDTLIALEWLRTLLSDQRQQRGELPGIPNAPHR
;
A
#
# COMPACT_ATOMS: atom_id res chain seq x y z
N MET A 1 -4.53 11.58 -28.94
CA MET A 1 -4.53 12.66 -27.94
C MET A 1 -4.33 12.02 -26.57
N PRO A 2 -3.20 12.24 -25.87
CA PRO A 2 -3.01 11.64 -24.55
C PRO A 2 -4.02 12.27 -23.56
N LEU A 3 -4.85 11.44 -22.95
CA LEU A 3 -5.95 11.80 -22.05
C LEU A 3 -5.50 12.22 -20.63
N ASN A 4 -4.20 12.32 -20.39
CA ASN A 4 -3.67 12.85 -19.14
C ASN A 4 -2.80 14.07 -19.47
N PRO A 5 -3.30 15.30 -19.26
CA PRO A 5 -2.41 16.45 -19.24
C PRO A 5 -1.34 16.18 -18.19
N ARG A 6 -0.07 16.35 -18.55
CA ARG A 6 1.02 16.28 -17.56
C ARG A 6 0.64 17.20 -16.40
N PRO A 7 0.72 16.74 -15.14
CA PRO A 7 0.49 17.62 -14.00
C PRO A 7 1.45 18.79 -14.17
N SER A 8 0.94 20.02 -14.25
CA SER A 8 1.80 21.18 -14.42
C SER A 8 2.73 21.29 -13.21
N ASP A 9 3.96 21.76 -13.38
CA ASP A 9 4.92 21.87 -12.26
C ASP A 9 4.68 23.14 -11.42
N LEU A 10 3.57 23.86 -11.66
CA LEU A 10 3.25 25.10 -10.97
C LEU A 10 3.00 24.87 -9.48
N THR A 11 3.74 25.60 -8.65
CA THR A 11 3.54 25.58 -7.19
C THR A 11 2.31 26.40 -6.80
N ILE A 12 1.79 26.18 -5.59
CA ILE A 12 0.67 26.97 -5.06
C ILE A 12 1.05 28.46 -4.97
N ASP A 13 2.30 28.80 -4.67
CA ASP A 13 2.76 30.19 -4.63
C ASP A 13 2.86 30.84 -6.02
N GLN A 14 3.21 30.05 -7.04
CA GLN A 14 3.15 30.49 -8.43
C GLN A 14 1.70 30.71 -8.89
N LEU A 15 0.78 29.83 -8.50
CA LEU A 15 -0.66 30.02 -8.76
C LEU A 15 -1.22 31.26 -8.04
N ARG A 16 -0.79 31.53 -6.80
CA ARG A 16 -1.14 32.75 -6.07
C ARG A 16 -0.65 34.00 -6.80
N SER A 17 0.60 33.97 -7.28
CA SER A 17 1.17 35.07 -8.06
C SER A 17 0.37 35.33 -9.35
N LEU A 18 0.02 34.26 -10.07
CA LEU A 18 -0.83 34.35 -11.27
C LEU A 18 -2.21 34.93 -10.97
N TRP A 19 -2.84 34.48 -9.89
CA TRP A 19 -4.15 34.98 -9.44
C TRP A 19 -4.13 36.49 -9.17
N LEU A 20 -3.08 37.00 -8.52
CA LEU A 20 -2.91 38.43 -8.22
C LEU A 20 -2.75 39.29 -9.48
N THR A 21 -2.10 38.75 -10.51
CA THR A 21 -1.88 39.47 -11.78
C THR A 21 -3.07 39.41 -12.73
N GLN A 22 -3.98 38.44 -12.55
CA GLN A 22 -5.07 38.20 -13.49
C GLN A 22 -6.28 39.11 -13.20
N ARG A 23 -6.85 39.73 -14.24
CA ARG A 23 -8.05 40.58 -14.15
C ARG A 23 -9.34 39.88 -14.55
N ASP A 24 -9.24 38.85 -15.40
CA ASP A 24 -10.39 38.08 -15.86
C ASP A 24 -10.95 37.18 -14.74
N PRO A 25 -12.23 37.34 -14.36
CA PRO A 25 -12.86 36.54 -13.30
C PRO A 25 -12.94 35.04 -13.63
N GLU A 26 -13.10 34.66 -14.90
CA GLU A 26 -13.16 33.24 -15.28
C GLU A 26 -11.79 32.57 -15.11
N LEU A 27 -10.72 33.25 -15.53
CA LEU A 27 -9.37 32.74 -15.33
C LEU A 27 -8.98 32.69 -13.84
N ARG A 28 -9.47 33.61 -13.00
CA ARG A 28 -9.28 33.52 -11.54
C ARG A 28 -9.94 32.27 -10.96
N ARG A 29 -11.17 31.95 -11.35
CA ARG A 29 -11.88 30.74 -10.91
C ARG A 29 -11.12 29.47 -11.28
N VAL A 30 -10.56 29.42 -12.49
CA VAL A 30 -9.75 28.27 -12.92
C VAL A 30 -8.47 28.16 -12.08
N ILE A 31 -7.79 29.28 -11.79
CA ILE A 31 -6.59 29.27 -10.95
C ILE A 31 -6.91 28.82 -9.51
N GLU A 32 -8.03 29.28 -8.95
CA GLU A 32 -8.51 28.86 -7.62
C GLU A 32 -8.79 27.35 -7.56
N GLU A 33 -9.51 26.82 -8.55
CA GLU A 33 -9.84 25.40 -8.64
C GLU A 33 -8.56 24.53 -8.76
N VAL A 34 -7.58 24.97 -9.57
CA VAL A 34 -6.30 24.26 -9.70
C VAL A 34 -5.52 24.30 -8.38
N ALA A 35 -5.50 25.45 -7.70
CA ALA A 35 -4.82 25.58 -6.40
C ALA A 35 -5.49 24.70 -5.33
N TYR A 36 -6.82 24.66 -5.30
CA TYR A 36 -7.60 23.81 -4.40
C TYR A 36 -7.27 22.33 -4.61
N ARG A 37 -7.35 21.84 -5.85
CA ARG A 37 -7.05 20.44 -6.18
C ARG A 37 -5.62 20.05 -5.83
N ARG A 38 -4.65 20.96 -6.00
CA ARG A 38 -3.25 20.71 -5.60
C ARG A 38 -3.11 20.59 -4.09
N LEU A 39 -3.77 21.47 -3.34
CA LEU A 39 -3.73 21.40 -1.88
C LEU A 39 -4.36 20.09 -1.37
N GLU A 40 -5.46 19.65 -1.97
CA GLU A 40 -6.05 18.35 -1.67
C GLU A 40 -5.11 17.19 -2.00
N ALA A 41 -4.45 17.23 -3.16
CA ALA A 41 -3.49 16.20 -3.56
C ALA A 41 -2.31 16.12 -2.57
N GLN A 42 -1.75 17.26 -2.16
CA GLN A 42 -0.69 17.31 -1.15
C GLN A 42 -1.13 16.74 0.20
N ARG A 43 -2.36 17.02 0.63
CA ARG A 43 -2.92 16.45 1.87
C ARG A 43 -3.09 14.93 1.76
N LYS A 44 -3.63 14.44 0.65
CA LYS A 44 -3.81 13.00 0.39
C LYS A 44 -2.48 12.27 0.35
N GLU A 45 -1.50 12.83 -0.36
CA GLU A 45 -0.13 12.30 -0.44
C GLU A 45 0.50 12.19 0.95
N LYS A 46 0.35 13.20 1.80
CA LYS A 46 0.84 13.16 3.18
C LYS A 46 0.22 12.01 3.97
N VAL A 47 -1.10 11.86 3.91
CA VAL A 47 -1.82 10.77 4.59
C VAL A 47 -1.39 9.41 4.07
N LEU A 48 -1.22 9.25 2.75
CA LEU A 48 -0.75 8.00 2.16
C LEU A 48 0.63 7.60 2.67
N ARG A 49 1.57 8.55 2.74
CA ARG A 49 2.91 8.30 3.30
C ARG A 49 2.86 7.88 4.77
N GLU A 50 1.99 8.49 5.56
CA GLU A 50 1.79 8.10 6.97
C GLU A 50 1.23 6.67 7.06
N VAL A 51 0.24 6.32 6.24
CA VAL A 51 -0.33 4.96 6.17
C VAL A 51 0.73 3.94 5.75
N GLU A 52 1.53 4.23 4.72
CA GLU A 52 2.61 3.36 4.26
C GLU A 52 3.67 3.14 5.34
N SER A 53 4.04 4.20 6.06
CA SER A 53 4.97 4.10 7.19
C SER A 53 4.43 3.22 8.30
N LEU A 54 3.15 3.38 8.67
CA LEU A 54 2.51 2.57 9.70
C LEU A 54 2.38 1.10 9.26
N TYR A 55 2.00 0.87 8.00
CA TYR A 55 1.95 -0.47 7.43
C TYR A 55 3.31 -1.16 7.51
N ALA A 56 4.39 -0.47 7.14
CA ALA A 56 5.73 -1.04 7.19
C ALA A 56 6.13 -1.44 8.62
N ILE A 57 5.82 -0.61 9.62
CA ILE A 57 6.09 -0.90 11.04
C ILE A 57 5.28 -2.12 11.50
N ILE A 58 3.97 -2.14 11.23
CA ILE A 58 3.08 -3.26 11.60
C ILE A 58 3.53 -4.55 10.91
N HIS A 59 3.86 -4.48 9.63
CA HIS A 59 4.30 -5.64 8.85
C HIS A 59 5.64 -6.19 9.36
N GLN A 60 6.58 -5.32 9.73
CA GLN A 60 7.84 -5.73 10.33
C GLN A 60 7.63 -6.41 11.68
N ALA A 61 6.82 -5.82 12.58
CA ALA A 61 6.48 -6.42 13.86
C ALA A 61 5.79 -7.79 13.68
N TRP A 62 4.85 -7.90 12.73
CA TRP A 62 4.21 -9.18 12.40
C TRP A 62 5.23 -10.22 11.92
N LYS A 63 6.16 -9.82 11.05
CA LYS A 63 7.19 -10.72 10.51
C LYS A 63 8.08 -11.26 11.62
N GLU A 64 8.58 -10.38 12.49
CA GLU A 64 9.50 -10.74 13.57
C GLU A 64 8.83 -11.53 14.70
N GLU A 65 7.59 -11.18 15.09
CA GLU A 65 6.93 -11.84 16.22
C GLU A 65 6.16 -13.12 15.83
N VAL A 66 5.51 -13.12 14.67
CA VAL A 66 4.54 -14.17 14.29
C VAL A 66 4.93 -14.87 12.99
N GLY A 67 5.46 -14.14 12.02
CA GLY A 67 5.80 -14.63 10.68
C GLY A 67 6.85 -15.74 10.73
N ASP A 68 7.94 -15.52 11.44
CA ASP A 68 9.02 -16.51 11.57
C ASP A 68 8.54 -17.80 12.28
N THR A 69 7.65 -17.67 13.27
CA THR A 69 7.04 -18.82 13.96
C THR A 69 6.15 -19.65 13.03
N LEU A 70 5.34 -19.00 12.19
CA LEU A 70 4.49 -19.69 11.22
C LEU A 70 5.32 -20.37 10.11
N ILE A 71 6.39 -19.72 9.64
CA ILE A 71 7.32 -20.32 8.68
C ILE A 71 7.99 -21.56 9.30
N ALA A 72 8.47 -21.45 10.55
CA ALA A 72 9.07 -22.56 11.26
C ALA A 72 8.09 -23.73 11.47
N LEU A 73 6.82 -23.44 11.78
CA LEU A 73 5.77 -24.46 11.92
C LEU A 73 5.46 -25.16 10.59
N GLU A 74 5.39 -24.43 9.48
CA GLU A 74 5.13 -25.04 8.16
C GLU A 74 6.35 -25.85 7.67
N TRP A 75 7.57 -25.37 7.93
CA TRP A 75 8.80 -26.14 7.72
C TRP A 75 8.84 -27.43 8.56
N LEU A 76 8.43 -27.33 9.82
CA LEU A 76 8.31 -28.50 10.69
C LEU A 76 7.28 -29.50 10.13
N ARG A 77 6.11 -29.02 9.69
CA ARG A 77 5.07 -29.84 9.09
C ARG A 77 5.53 -30.56 7.82
N THR A 78 6.25 -29.86 6.94
CA THR A 78 6.78 -30.44 5.71
C THR A 78 7.83 -31.51 6.01
N LEU A 79 8.79 -31.23 6.90
CA LEU A 79 9.78 -32.23 7.33
C LEU A 79 9.13 -33.47 7.94
N LEU A 80 8.10 -33.30 8.77
CA LEU A 80 7.36 -34.44 9.35
C LEU A 80 6.59 -35.23 8.30
N SER A 81 6.04 -34.56 7.29
CA SER A 81 5.34 -35.22 6.18
C SER A 81 6.30 -36.05 5.33
N ASP A 82 7.47 -35.50 5.02
CA ASP A 82 8.53 -36.20 4.29
C ASP A 82 9.05 -37.42 5.06
N GLN A 83 9.27 -37.28 6.37
CA GLN A 83 9.68 -38.40 7.23
C GLN A 83 8.64 -39.52 7.28
N ARG A 84 7.34 -39.18 7.36
CA ARG A 84 6.26 -40.18 7.29
C ARG A 84 6.24 -40.91 5.96
N GLN A 85 6.36 -40.15 4.87
CA GLN A 85 6.42 -40.72 3.52
C GLN A 85 7.64 -41.65 3.34
N GLN A 86 8.82 -41.25 3.85
CA GLN A 86 10.03 -42.08 3.83
C GLN A 86 9.90 -43.35 4.68
N ARG A 87 9.13 -43.30 5.77
CA ARG A 87 8.82 -44.46 6.62
C ARG A 87 7.70 -45.35 6.06
N GLY A 88 7.10 -45.00 4.93
CA GLY A 88 5.98 -45.71 4.33
C GLY A 88 4.65 -45.52 5.08
N GLU A 89 4.59 -44.56 6.01
CA GLU A 89 3.36 -44.17 6.69
C GLU A 89 2.56 -43.24 5.77
N LEU A 90 1.44 -43.74 5.23
CA LEU A 90 0.52 -42.92 4.45
C LEU A 90 -0.01 -41.76 5.32
N PRO A 91 -0.18 -40.54 4.77
CA PRO A 91 -0.73 -39.42 5.52
C PRO A 91 -2.12 -39.82 6.04
N GLY A 92 -2.28 -39.83 7.37
CA GLY A 92 -3.54 -40.12 8.01
C GLY A 92 -4.61 -39.14 7.51
N ILE A 93 -5.56 -39.65 6.73
CA ILE A 93 -6.73 -38.89 6.30
C ILE A 93 -7.47 -38.49 7.59
N PRO A 94 -7.72 -37.19 7.84
CA PRO A 94 -8.55 -36.79 8.97
C PRO A 94 -9.91 -37.51 8.83
N ASN A 95 -10.29 -38.30 9.85
CA ASN A 95 -11.48 -39.18 9.91
C ASN A 95 -11.40 -40.59 9.29
N ALA A 96 -10.22 -41.17 9.05
CA ALA A 96 -10.17 -42.61 8.72
C ALA A 96 -10.55 -43.46 9.95
N PRO A 97 -11.59 -44.32 9.90
CA PRO A 97 -11.97 -45.15 11.02
C PRO A 97 -10.88 -46.20 11.32
N HIS A 98 -10.57 -46.38 12.60
CA HIS A 98 -9.64 -47.41 13.07
C HIS A 98 -10.14 -48.79 12.64
N ARG A 99 -9.29 -49.54 11.92
CA ARG A 99 -9.47 -50.96 11.64
C ARG A 99 -8.45 -51.76 12.42
#